data_AF-A0A9X2IB50-F1
#
_entry.id   AF-A0A9X2IB50-F1
#
_cell.length_a   1.000
_cell.length_b   1.000
_cell.length_c   1.000
_cell.angle_alpha   90.00
_cell.angle_beta   90.00
_cell.angle_gamma   90.00
#
_symmetry.space_group_name_H-M   'P 1'
#
loop_
_entity.id
_entity.type
_entity.pdbx_description
1 polymer ?
#
loop_
_entity_poly.entity_id
_entity_poly.type
_entity_poly.pdbx_seq_one_letter_code
_entity_poly.pdbx_strand_id
1 'polypeptide(L)'
;MFLFRPHKAQYLNLQKKIEALESELSSYLESLSTKSVSFPYAKLHDLHVEINSIRNNNVKALLLGALNEKIVGRLYHYSPKLFPMYQSIQDQITELTANEQTTFDCF
;
A
#
# COMPACT_ATOMS: atom_id res chain seq x y z
N MET A 1 32.05 6.20 7.68
CA MET A 1 31.03 7.09 7.07
C MET A 1 29.92 6.19 6.52
N PHE A 2 28.85 5.96 7.28
CA PHE A 2 27.84 4.92 6.98
C PHE A 2 26.79 5.42 5.97
N LEU A 3 26.88 4.93 4.73
CA LEU A 3 25.96 5.20 3.61
C LEU A 3 24.71 4.30 3.63
N PHE A 4 24.06 4.13 4.77
CA PHE A 4 22.82 3.32 4.92
C PHE A 4 21.52 4.15 4.95
N ARG A 5 21.55 5.43 4.58
CA ARG A 5 20.41 6.36 4.74
C ARG A 5 19.33 6.36 3.64
N PRO A 6 19.56 6.02 2.36
CA PRO A 6 18.55 6.27 1.32
C PRO A 6 17.32 5.35 1.46
N HIS A 7 17.53 4.07 1.80
CA HIS A 7 16.42 3.10 1.94
C HIS A 7 15.46 3.44 3.09
N LYS A 8 15.98 3.91 4.23
CA LYS A 8 15.15 4.28 5.38
C LYS A 8 14.34 5.56 5.10
N ALA A 9 14.93 6.52 4.40
CA ALA A 9 14.24 7.75 4.01
C ALA A 9 13.13 7.48 2.96
N GLN A 10 13.37 6.58 2.01
CA GLN A 10 12.38 6.19 1.01
C GLN A 10 11.17 5.49 1.63
N TYR A 11 11.41 4.54 2.55
CA TYR A 11 10.34 3.87 3.29
C TYR A 11 9.49 4.86 4.11
N LEU A 12 10.13 5.73 4.88
CA LEU A 12 9.43 6.74 5.69
C LEU A 12 8.62 7.71 4.83
N ASN A 13 9.10 8.07 3.63
CA ASN A 13 8.37 8.93 2.72
C ASN A 13 7.09 8.23 2.22
N LEU A 14 7.20 6.98 1.77
CA LEU A 14 6.05 6.20 1.30
C LEU A 14 5.04 5.93 2.41
N GLN A 15 5.50 5.65 3.63
CA GLN A 15 4.61 5.52 4.78
C GLN A 15 3.83 6.81 5.05
N LYS A 16 4.49 7.97 5.00
CA LYS A 16 3.80 9.27 5.13
C LYS A 16 2.79 9.51 4.01
N LYS A 17 3.08 9.09 2.78
CA LYS A 17 2.13 9.18 1.66
C LYS A 17 0.91 8.27 1.89
N ILE A 18 1.11 7.07 2.43
CA ILE A 18 0.02 6.16 2.84
C ILE A 18 -0.84 6.85 3.92
N GLU A 19 -0.23 7.40 4.97
CA GLU A 19 -0.94 8.09 6.06
C GLU A 19 -1.71 9.32 5.56
N ALA A 20 -1.14 10.10 4.65
CA ALA A 20 -1.82 11.22 4.03
C ALA A 20 -3.05 10.76 3.22
N LEU A 21 -2.90 9.69 2.42
CA LEU A 21 -4.00 9.15 1.63
C LEU A 21 -5.07 8.46 2.50
N GLU A 22 -4.69 7.88 3.64
CA GLU A 22 -5.61 7.36 4.67
C GLU A 22 -6.43 8.49 5.31
N SER A 23 -5.81 9.65 5.56
CA SER A 23 -6.53 10.83 6.05
C SER A 23 -7.52 11.35 5.00
N GLU A 24 -7.10 11.45 3.73
CA GLU A 24 -7.99 11.83 2.62
C GLU A 24 -9.14 10.84 2.43
N LEU A 25 -8.87 9.53 2.59
CA LEU A 25 -9.90 8.49 2.58
C LEU A 25 -10.91 8.71 3.71
N SER A 26 -10.43 8.97 4.92
CA SER A 26 -11.32 9.17 6.07
C SER A 26 -12.24 10.37 5.86
N SER A 27 -11.71 11.49 5.37
CA SER A 27 -12.53 12.66 5.00
C SER A 27 -13.52 12.37 3.86
N TYR A 28 -13.13 11.55 2.88
CA TYR A 28 -14.04 11.07 1.83
C TYR A 28 -15.18 10.21 2.40
N LEU A 29 -14.87 9.30 3.33
CA LEU A 29 -15.88 8.45 3.98
C LEU A 29 -16.84 9.25 4.88
N GLU A 30 -16.37 10.30 5.54
CA GLU A 30 -17.22 11.21 6.31
C GLU A 30 -18.15 12.04 5.41
N SER A 31 -17.63 12.52 4.28
CA SER A 31 -18.37 13.31 3.28
C SER A 31 -19.21 12.49 2.31
N LEU A 32 -19.17 11.15 2.38
CA LEU A 32 -20.03 10.26 1.60
C LEU A 32 -21.53 10.51 1.88
N SER A 33 -21.84 11.03 3.08
CA SER A 33 -23.17 11.50 3.46
C SER A 33 -23.64 12.74 2.68
N THR A 34 -22.72 13.60 2.26
CA THR A 34 -22.99 14.88 1.58
C THR A 34 -22.72 14.84 0.07
N LYS A 35 -22.22 13.71 -0.48
CA LYS A 35 -21.96 13.42 -1.90
C LYS A 35 -21.12 14.47 -2.65
N SER A 36 -20.39 15.32 -1.94
CA SER A 36 -19.70 16.48 -2.53
C SER A 36 -18.22 16.26 -2.82
N VAL A 37 -17.66 15.13 -2.38
CA VAL A 37 -16.21 14.86 -2.46
C VAL A 37 -15.97 13.57 -3.23
N SER A 38 -15.06 13.63 -4.21
CA SER A 38 -14.56 12.45 -4.92
C SER A 38 -13.24 11.99 -4.30
N PHE A 39 -13.05 10.68 -4.18
CA PHE A 39 -11.77 10.12 -3.74
C PHE A 39 -10.68 10.30 -4.82
N PRO A 40 -9.43 10.65 -4.46
CA PRO A 40 -8.32 10.85 -5.40
C PRO A 40 -7.68 9.53 -5.85
N TYR A 41 -8.36 8.77 -6.72
CA TYR A 41 -7.87 7.48 -7.24
C TYR A 41 -6.50 7.56 -7.95
N ALA A 42 -6.15 8.70 -8.54
CA ALA A 42 -4.85 8.91 -9.17
C ALA A 42 -3.70 8.79 -8.14
N LYS A 43 -3.84 9.40 -6.95
CA LYS A 43 -2.83 9.32 -5.88
C LYS A 43 -2.65 7.89 -5.39
N LEU A 44 -3.74 7.12 -5.30
CA LEU A 44 -3.69 5.70 -4.94
C LEU A 44 -2.90 4.89 -5.97
N HIS A 45 -3.18 5.12 -7.26
CA HIS A 45 -2.46 4.45 -8.34
C HIS A 45 -0.97 4.80 -8.33
N ASP A 46 -0.62 6.08 -8.25
CA ASP A 46 0.77 6.54 -8.22
C ASP A 46 1.53 5.95 -7.04
N LEU A 47 0.92 5.93 -5.85
CA LEU A 47 1.51 5.33 -4.65
C LEU A 47 1.74 3.82 -4.80
N HIS A 48 0.78 3.09 -5.40
CA HIS A 48 0.94 1.67 -5.69
C HIS A 48 2.09 1.41 -6.68
N VAL A 49 2.21 2.23 -7.74
CA VAL A 49 3.31 2.14 -8.70
C VAL A 49 4.66 2.44 -8.02
N GLU A 50 4.73 3.48 -7.19
CA GLU A 50 5.94 3.82 -6.42
C GLU A 50 6.36 2.66 -5.51
N ILE A 51 5.43 2.04 -4.80
CA ILE A 51 5.72 0.87 -3.94
C ILE A 51 6.19 -0.32 -4.79
N ASN A 52 5.57 -0.55 -5.95
CA ASN A 52 5.95 -1.63 -6.85
C ASN A 52 7.35 -1.47 -7.45
N SER A 53 7.82 -0.23 -7.61
CA SER A 53 9.17 0.08 -8.08
C SER A 53 10.27 -0.25 -7.06
N ILE A 54 9.91 -0.47 -5.79
CA ILE A 54 10.87 -0.89 -4.76
C ILE A 54 11.29 -2.34 -5.04
N ARG A 55 12.56 -2.64 -4.73
CA ARG A 55 13.08 -4.01 -4.77
C ARG A 55 12.19 -4.94 -3.94
N ASN A 56 11.93 -6.14 -4.48
CA ASN A 56 11.18 -7.19 -3.79
C ASN A 56 11.90 -7.60 -2.49
N ASN A 57 11.33 -7.18 -1.36
CA ASN A 57 11.78 -7.46 0.00
C ASN A 57 10.60 -7.26 0.98
N ASN A 58 10.83 -7.54 2.26
CA ASN A 58 9.84 -7.43 3.34
C ASN A 58 9.32 -5.99 3.47
N VAL A 59 10.15 -5.00 3.19
CA VAL A 59 9.76 -3.58 3.27
C VAL A 59 8.68 -3.26 2.24
N LYS A 60 8.79 -3.81 1.03
CA LYS A 60 7.73 -3.74 0.01
C LYS A 60 6.46 -4.45 0.48
N ALA A 61 6.58 -5.65 1.05
CA ALA A 61 5.43 -6.39 1.59
C ALA A 61 4.71 -5.62 2.71
N LEU A 62 5.45 -4.98 3.63
CA LEU A 62 4.89 -4.13 4.69
C LEU A 62 4.17 -2.90 4.12
N LEU A 63 4.74 -2.24 3.11
CA LEU A 63 4.11 -1.09 2.46
C LEU A 63 2.85 -1.48 1.68
N LEU A 64 2.91 -2.58 0.93
CA LEU A 64 1.76 -3.14 0.22
C LEU A 64 0.66 -3.55 1.21
N GLY A 65 1.02 -4.19 2.33
CA GLY A 65 0.10 -4.56 3.40
C GLY A 65 -0.58 -3.34 4.01
N ALA A 66 0.18 -2.30 4.36
CA ALA A 66 -0.36 -1.06 4.88
C ALA A 66 -1.28 -0.36 3.88
N LEU A 67 -0.90 -0.31 2.59
CA LEU A 67 -1.75 0.24 1.52
C LEU A 67 -3.05 -0.56 1.37
N ASN A 68 -2.96 -1.89 1.39
CA ASN A 68 -4.11 -2.77 1.20
C ASN A 68 -5.07 -2.71 2.38
N GLU A 69 -4.57 -2.77 3.61
CA GLU A 69 -5.40 -2.76 4.82
C GLU A 69 -6.04 -1.39 5.06
N LYS A 70 -5.25 -0.32 5.01
CA LYS A 70 -5.69 1.02 5.41
C LYS A 70 -6.50 1.74 4.35
N ILE A 71 -6.24 1.46 3.07
CA ILE A 71 -6.83 2.23 1.97
C ILE A 71 -7.69 1.35 1.08
N VAL A 72 -7.09 0.40 0.36
CA VAL A 72 -7.81 -0.39 -0.66
C VAL A 72 -8.91 -1.24 -0.01
N GLY A 73 -8.62 -1.82 1.15
CA GLY A 73 -9.50 -2.62 1.98
C GLY A 73 -10.75 -1.87 2.40
N ARG A 74 -10.54 -0.66 2.92
CA ARG A 74 -11.65 0.22 3.31
C ARG A 74 -12.40 0.77 2.10
N LEU A 75 -11.70 1.07 1.01
CA LEU A 75 -12.29 1.68 -0.19
C LEU A 75 -13.11 0.67 -1.02
N TYR A 76 -12.73 -0.61 -1.08
CA TYR A 76 -13.50 -1.61 -1.85
C TYR A 76 -14.90 -1.85 -1.26
N HIS A 77 -15.07 -1.68 0.05
CA HIS A 77 -16.40 -1.77 0.69
C HIS A 77 -17.39 -0.75 0.11
N TYR A 78 -16.90 0.41 -0.36
CA TYR A 78 -17.72 1.46 -0.97
C TYR A 78 -17.63 1.46 -2.51
N SER A 79 -16.55 0.94 -3.06
CA SER A 79 -16.28 0.86 -4.50
C SER A 79 -15.83 -0.55 -4.90
N PRO A 80 -16.76 -1.48 -5.17
CA PRO A 80 -16.44 -2.89 -5.43
C PRO A 80 -15.58 -3.12 -6.68
N LYS A 81 -15.46 -2.10 -7.55
CA LYS A 81 -14.57 -2.12 -8.73
C LYS A 81 -13.09 -2.22 -8.37
N LEU A 82 -12.73 -1.96 -7.10
CA LEU A 82 -11.36 -2.09 -6.59
C LEU A 82 -10.99 -3.50 -6.14
N PHE A 83 -11.96 -4.42 -6.09
CA PHE A 83 -11.70 -5.80 -5.68
C PHE A 83 -10.53 -6.48 -6.44
N PRO A 84 -10.38 -6.32 -7.77
CA PRO A 84 -9.23 -6.88 -8.48
C PRO A 84 -7.88 -6.32 -8.00
N MET A 85 -7.84 -5.03 -7.63
CA MET A 85 -6.64 -4.39 -7.09
C MET A 85 -6.34 -4.91 -5.68
N TYR A 86 -7.35 -5.05 -4.83
CA TYR A 86 -7.21 -5.64 -3.50
C TYR A 86 -6.61 -7.06 -3.57
N GLN A 87 -7.16 -7.90 -4.45
CA GLN A 87 -6.69 -9.27 -4.63
C GLN A 87 -5.26 -9.30 -5.18
N SER A 88 -4.95 -8.50 -6.20
CA SER A 88 -3.60 -8.43 -6.77
C SER A 88 -2.54 -8.00 -5.76
N ILE A 89 -2.85 -7.06 -4.85
CA ILE A 89 -1.93 -6.66 -3.79
C ILE A 89 -1.77 -7.79 -2.78
N GLN A 90 -2.86 -8.50 -2.44
CA GLN A 90 -2.82 -9.63 -1.52
C GLN A 90 -1.95 -10.77 -2.05
N ASP A 91 -2.10 -11.12 -3.32
CA ASP A 91 -1.30 -12.15 -3.98
C ASP A 91 0.19 -11.79 -3.95
N GLN A 92 0.53 -10.52 -4.25
CA GLN A 92 1.91 -10.03 -4.16
C GLN A 92 2.50 -10.10 -2.74
N ILE A 93 1.72 -9.77 -1.71
CA ILE A 93 2.15 -9.88 -0.31
C ILE A 93 2.43 -11.34 0.03
N THR A 94 1.54 -12.25 -0.38
CA THR A 94 1.70 -13.69 -0.15
C THR A 94 2.94 -14.23 -0.86
N GLU A 95 3.17 -13.88 -2.13
CA GLU A 95 4.36 -14.27 -2.87
C GLU A 95 5.66 -13.75 -2.23
N LEU A 96 5.68 -12.47 -1.82
CA LEU A 96 6.85 -11.89 -1.15
C LEU A 96 7.13 -12.58 0.18
N THR A 97 6.10 -12.91 0.95
CA THR A 97 6.22 -13.58 2.25
C THR A 97 6.66 -15.04 2.11
N ALA A 98 6.13 -15.75 1.11
CA ALA A 98 6.47 -17.14 0.83
C ALA A 98 7.92 -17.29 0.35
N ASN A 99 8.40 -16.39 -0.51
CA ASN A 99 9.78 -16.40 -1.02
C ASN A 99 10.82 -16.19 0.09
N GLU A 100 10.46 -15.50 1.19
CA GLU A 100 11.34 -15.36 2.34
C GLU A 100 11.43 -16.64 3.18
N GLN A 101 10.33 -17.36 3.35
CA GLN A 101 10.30 -18.61 4.11
C GLN A 101 11.11 -19.72 3.43
N THR A 102 11.06 -19.80 2.09
CA THR A 102 11.86 -20.78 1.33
C THR A 102 13.38 -20.61 1.45
N THR A 103 13.88 -19.51 2.03
CA THR A 103 15.33 -19.31 2.21
C THR A 103 15.85 -19.96 3.51
N PHE A 104 14.97 -20.35 4.45
CA PHE A 104 15.37 -20.95 5.74
C PHE A 104 15.25 -22.48 5.79
N ASP A 105 14.52 -23.12 4.87
CA ASP A 105 14.28 -24.57 4.86
C ASP A 105 15.33 -25.38 4.04
N CYS A 106 16.52 -24.81 3.80
CA CYS A 106 17.63 -25.50 3.12
C CYS A 106 18.97 -25.23 3.81
N PHE A 107 19.12 -25.63 5.09
CA PHE A 107 20.42 -25.89 5.72
C PHE A 107 20.33 -27.01 6.76
#